data_AF-D1JIE2-F1
#
_entry.id   AF-D1JIE2-F1
#
_cell.length_a   1.000
_cell.length_b   1.000
_cell.length_c   1.000
_cell.angle_alpha   90.00
_cell.angle_beta   90.00
_cell.angle_gamma   90.00
#
_symmetry.space_group_name_H-M   'P 1'
#
loop_
_entity.id
_entity.type
_entity.pdbx_description
1 polymer ?
#
loop_
_entity_poly.entity_id
_entity_poly.type
_entity_poly.pdbx_seq_one_letter_code
_entity_poly.pdbx_strand_id
1 'polypeptide(L)'
;MNKKIAFVKDGCDIARIIVGKPEGAKYDFKFSLMETDYAVCIVPFLKKPQLFDVDIPSHWEITYHKSQGNKSPIIAMKHKSIERPGKYPSVEQGYKTFPFKNLLEPTIVSEFPIPIFKIALPLNKTSSIYKPDIANHVLLDMQKNNIAEVYLTNTKFNFETFTHKWPNISLGLLVHL
;
A
#
# COMPACT_ATOMS: atom_id res chain seq x y z
N MET A 1 -20.13 -3.22 -3.53
CA MET A 1 -19.04 -2.21 -3.47
C MET A 1 -17.81 -2.89 -2.90
N ASN A 2 -16.61 -2.61 -3.42
CA ASN A 2 -15.38 -3.12 -2.79
C ASN A 2 -15.18 -2.34 -1.49
N LYS A 3 -15.13 -3.05 -0.36
CA LYS A 3 -14.86 -2.42 0.94
C LYS A 3 -13.44 -1.83 0.92
N LYS A 4 -13.27 -0.68 1.56
CA LYS A 4 -11.95 -0.07 1.79
C LYS A 4 -11.40 -0.62 3.09
N ILE A 5 -10.10 -0.87 3.17
CA ILE A 5 -9.47 -1.27 4.43
C ILE A 5 -8.97 0.01 5.11
N ALA A 6 -9.48 0.31 6.30
CA ALA A 6 -9.08 1.47 7.09
C ALA A 6 -8.09 1.03 8.17
N PHE A 7 -6.88 1.60 8.15
CA PHE A 7 -5.87 1.42 9.18
C PHE A 7 -6.11 2.47 10.26
N VAL A 8 -6.38 2.00 11.47
CA VAL A 8 -6.70 2.84 12.61
C VAL A 8 -5.73 2.55 13.74
N LYS A 9 -5.31 3.58 14.45
CA LYS A 9 -4.51 3.46 15.67
C LYS A 9 -5.05 4.41 16.71
N ASP A 10 -5.33 3.92 17.92
CA ASP A 10 -5.81 4.71 19.05
C ASP A 10 -7.02 5.59 18.68
N GLY A 11 -7.95 5.02 17.89
CA GLY A 11 -9.14 5.72 17.41
C GLY A 11 -8.91 6.74 16.29
N CYS A 12 -7.71 6.83 15.73
CA CYS A 12 -7.35 7.78 14.68
C CYS A 12 -7.16 7.11 13.31
N ASP A 13 -7.58 7.78 12.23
CA ASP A 13 -7.43 7.29 10.84
C ASP A 13 -6.01 7.54 10.34
N ILE A 14 -5.34 6.48 9.90
CA ILE A 14 -3.93 6.54 9.49
C ILE A 14 -3.82 6.51 7.96
N ALA A 15 -4.41 5.48 7.37
CA ALA A 15 -4.35 5.21 5.94
C ALA A 15 -5.50 4.33 5.51
N ARG A 16 -5.78 4.34 4.20
CA ARG A 16 -6.80 3.48 3.60
C ARG A 16 -6.24 2.74 2.39
N ILE A 17 -6.57 1.47 2.27
CA ILE A 17 -6.35 0.69 1.05
C ILE A 17 -7.67 0.56 0.31
N ILE A 18 -7.66 0.96 -0.94
CA ILE A 18 -8.77 0.81 -1.87
C ILE A 18 -8.36 -0.22 -2.91
N VAL A 19 -8.99 -1.38 -2.86
CA VAL A 19 -8.77 -2.46 -3.82
C VAL A 19 -9.66 -2.22 -5.04
N GLY A 20 -9.04 -2.00 -6.20
CA GLY A 20 -9.72 -1.91 -7.49
C GLY A 20 -10.43 -3.23 -7.82
N LYS A 21 -11.44 -3.18 -8.67
CA LYS A 21 -12.06 -4.42 -9.17
C LYS A 21 -11.06 -5.11 -10.10
N PRO A 22 -10.63 -6.36 -9.79
CA PRO A 22 -9.78 -7.10 -10.71
C PRO A 22 -10.55 -7.42 -12.00
N GLU A 23 -9.85 -7.38 -13.13
CA GLU A 23 -10.39 -7.67 -14.46
C GLU A 23 -9.41 -8.59 -15.22
N GLY A 24 -9.64 -9.90 -15.11
CA GLY A 24 -8.66 -10.90 -15.52
C GLY A 24 -7.36 -10.78 -14.72
N ALA A 25 -6.22 -10.63 -15.41
CA ALA A 25 -4.91 -10.41 -14.79
C ALA A 25 -4.63 -8.95 -14.39
N LYS A 26 -5.57 -8.03 -14.62
CA LYS A 26 -5.45 -6.61 -14.26
C LYS A 26 -5.95 -6.39 -12.84
N TYR A 27 -5.18 -5.67 -12.03
CA TYR A 27 -5.60 -5.27 -10.70
C TYR A 27 -4.87 -4.01 -10.24
N ASP A 28 -5.51 -3.30 -9.31
CA ASP A 28 -5.10 -1.98 -8.85
C ASP A 28 -5.28 -1.86 -7.33
N PHE A 29 -4.30 -1.25 -6.67
CA PHE A 29 -4.41 -0.84 -5.26
C PHE A 29 -4.14 0.66 -5.16
N LYS A 30 -4.92 1.35 -4.33
CA LYS A 30 -4.63 2.73 -3.93
C LYS A 30 -4.44 2.81 -2.43
N PHE A 31 -3.36 3.46 -2.03
CA PHE A 31 -3.02 3.77 -0.65
C PHE A 31 -3.25 5.27 -0.46
N SER A 32 -4.29 5.57 0.32
CA SER A 32 -4.70 6.93 0.65
C SER A 32 -4.19 7.23 2.05
N LEU A 33 -3.23 8.14 2.18
CA LEU A 33 -2.72 8.59 3.48
C LEU A 33 -3.61 9.73 3.99
N MET A 34 -3.89 9.73 5.30
CA MET A 34 -4.82 10.70 5.90
C MET A 34 -4.15 12.01 6.33
N GLU A 35 -2.82 12.05 6.34
CA GLU A 35 -2.03 13.21 6.76
C GLU A 35 -0.92 13.55 5.77
N THR A 36 -0.33 14.73 5.95
CA THR A 36 0.58 15.42 5.02
C THR A 36 2.06 15.12 5.23
N ASP A 37 2.46 14.56 6.37
CA ASP A 37 3.87 14.57 6.80
C ASP A 37 4.46 13.16 6.78
N TYR A 38 4.36 12.48 5.64
CA TYR A 38 4.99 11.18 5.43
C TYR A 38 6.23 11.33 4.55
N ALA A 39 7.38 10.89 5.07
CA ALA A 39 8.56 10.64 4.27
C ALA A 39 8.46 9.27 3.58
N VAL A 40 8.81 9.20 2.29
CA VAL A 40 8.85 7.93 1.56
C VAL A 40 10.27 7.38 1.56
N CYS A 41 10.41 6.14 2.01
CA CYS A 41 11.67 5.40 1.87
C CYS A 41 11.49 4.27 0.87
N ILE A 42 12.41 4.20 -0.10
CA ILE A 42 12.52 3.08 -1.02
C ILE A 42 13.63 2.17 -0.51
N VAL A 43 13.33 0.89 -0.31
CA VAL A 43 14.32 -0.10 0.09
C VAL A 43 14.49 -1.10 -1.06
N PRO A 44 15.47 -0.90 -1.97
CA PRO A 44 15.72 -1.88 -3.00
C PRO A 44 16.26 -3.18 -2.37
N PHE A 45 15.89 -4.32 -2.95
CA PHE A 45 16.34 -5.62 -2.48
C PHE A 45 17.88 -5.69 -2.44
N LEU A 46 18.43 -6.12 -1.29
CA LEU A 46 19.87 -6.23 -1.00
C LEU A 46 20.68 -4.92 -1.15
N LYS A 47 20.02 -3.75 -1.13
CA LYS A 47 20.69 -2.45 -1.12
C LYS A 47 20.34 -1.68 0.14
N LYS A 48 21.19 -0.70 0.47
CA LYS A 48 20.89 0.25 1.54
C LYS A 48 19.58 1.00 1.22
N PRO A 49 18.72 1.26 2.22
CA PRO A 49 17.56 2.12 2.06
C PRO A 49 17.95 3.44 1.39
N GLN A 50 17.18 3.84 0.39
CA GLN A 50 17.30 5.12 -0.27
C GLN A 50 16.11 5.97 0.16
N LEU A 51 16.40 7.04 0.90
CA LEU A 51 15.37 8.03 1.20
C LEU A 51 14.93 8.63 -0.13
N PHE A 52 13.65 8.47 -0.46
CA PHE A 52 13.06 9.12 -1.61
C PHE A 52 12.29 10.30 -1.04
N ASP A 53 13.02 11.39 -0.82
CA ASP A 53 12.51 12.58 -0.15
C ASP A 53 11.44 13.23 -1.04
N VAL A 54 10.20 12.83 -0.76
CA VAL A 54 9.01 13.25 -1.46
C VAL A 54 7.96 13.41 -0.39
N ASP A 55 7.63 14.66 -0.11
CA ASP A 55 6.43 14.99 0.63
C ASP A 55 5.24 14.34 -0.10
N ILE A 56 4.44 13.58 0.62
CA ILE A 56 3.14 13.12 0.13
C ILE A 56 2.09 14.06 0.70
N PRO A 57 1.60 15.04 -0.08
CA PRO A 57 0.52 15.86 0.39
C PRO A 57 -0.71 14.98 0.67
N SER A 58 -1.53 15.38 1.63
CA SER A 58 -2.76 14.65 2.02
C SER A 58 -3.76 14.48 0.87
N HIS A 59 -3.62 15.23 -0.22
CA HIS A 59 -4.43 15.10 -1.42
C HIS A 59 -3.88 14.13 -2.48
N TRP A 60 -2.76 13.45 -2.20
CA TRP A 60 -2.18 12.43 -3.06
C TRP A 60 -2.46 11.02 -2.55
N GLU A 61 -2.37 10.06 -3.47
CA GLU A 61 -2.46 8.63 -3.22
C GLU A 61 -1.29 7.94 -3.91
N ILE A 62 -0.74 6.92 -3.26
CA ILE A 62 0.16 5.98 -3.91
C ILE A 62 -0.71 4.90 -4.57
N THR A 63 -0.39 4.52 -5.80
CA THR A 63 -1.09 3.47 -6.52
C THR A 63 -0.14 2.42 -7.03
N TYR A 64 -0.53 1.15 -6.87
CA TYR A 64 0.04 0.01 -7.56
C TYR A 64 -0.88 -0.36 -8.72
N HIS A 65 -0.33 -0.42 -9.94
CA HIS A 65 -1.07 -0.75 -11.15
C HIS A 65 -0.45 -1.96 -11.85
N LYS A 66 -1.20 -3.05 -11.98
CA LYS A 66 -0.88 -4.17 -12.87
C LYS A 66 -1.81 -4.15 -14.07
N SER A 67 -1.23 -3.96 -15.25
CA SER A 67 -1.93 -4.07 -16.54
C SER A 67 -1.91 -5.51 -17.07
N GLN A 68 -2.76 -5.82 -18.06
CA GLN A 68 -2.73 -7.12 -18.73
C GLN A 68 -1.45 -7.32 -19.56
N GLY A 69 -1.02 -8.58 -19.71
CA GLY A 69 0.18 -8.97 -20.45
C GLY A 69 1.47 -8.91 -19.62
N ASN A 70 2.63 -8.97 -20.30
CA ASN A 70 3.96 -9.10 -19.67
C ASN A 70 4.59 -7.77 -19.21
N LYS A 71 3.79 -6.71 -19.05
CA LYS A 71 4.29 -5.44 -18.50
C LYS A 71 4.44 -5.57 -16.99
N SER A 72 5.59 -5.17 -16.46
CA SER A 72 5.81 -5.09 -15.01
C SER A 72 4.80 -4.14 -14.35
N PRO A 73 4.41 -4.41 -13.09
CA PRO A 73 3.61 -3.48 -12.32
C PRO A 73 4.30 -2.12 -12.18
N ILE A 74 3.50 -1.08 -12.02
CA ILE A 74 3.98 0.30 -11.81
C ILE A 74 3.47 0.78 -10.45
N ILE A 75 4.36 1.39 -9.66
CA ILE A 75 3.99 2.15 -8.46
C ILE A 75 4.14 3.64 -8.78
N ALA A 76 3.09 4.41 -8.54
CA ALA A 76 3.06 5.84 -8.83
C ALA A 76 2.32 6.62 -7.73
N MET A 77 2.58 7.90 -7.63
CA MET A 77 1.80 8.85 -6.83
C MET A 77 0.94 9.71 -7.75
N LYS A 78 -0.31 9.95 -7.35
CA LYS A 78 -1.24 10.82 -8.08
C LYS A 78 -2.24 11.49 -7.14
N HIS A 79 -2.91 12.54 -7.60
CA HIS A 79 -3.98 13.17 -6.83
C HIS A 79 -5.20 12.26 -6.60
N LYS A 80 -5.88 12.46 -5.47
CA LYS A 80 -7.18 11.85 -5.14
C LYS A 80 -8.20 12.22 -6.22
N SER A 81 -9.02 11.25 -6.64
CA SER A 81 -9.98 11.43 -7.74
C SER A 81 -11.10 12.43 -7.43
N ILE A 82 -11.42 12.64 -6.15
CA ILE A 82 -12.51 13.54 -5.71
C ILE A 82 -12.14 15.01 -5.95
N GLU A 83 -10.84 15.32 -5.98
CA GLU A 83 -10.34 16.69 -6.18
C GLU A 83 -10.14 17.04 -7.66
N ARG A 84 -10.58 16.17 -8.59
CA ARG A 84 -10.43 16.37 -10.03
C ARG A 84 -11.67 15.96 -10.83
N PRO A 85 -12.72 16.79 -10.90
CA PRO A 85 -13.76 16.64 -11.92
C PRO A 85 -13.21 17.12 -13.27
N GLY A 86 -12.88 16.19 -14.17
CA GLY A 86 -12.99 16.44 -15.62
C GLY A 86 -11.82 17.01 -16.44
N LYS A 87 -10.59 17.23 -15.93
CA LYS A 87 -9.47 17.69 -16.80
C LYS A 87 -8.15 17.01 -16.45
N TYR A 88 -7.62 16.21 -17.37
CA TYR A 88 -6.18 15.94 -17.44
C TYR A 88 -5.51 17.10 -18.19
N PRO A 89 -4.56 17.84 -17.60
CA PRO A 89 -3.43 18.34 -18.33
C PRO A 89 -2.25 17.38 -18.12
N SER A 90 -1.24 17.54 -18.95
CA SER A 90 -0.03 16.74 -19.12
C SER A 90 0.60 16.12 -17.86
N VAL A 91 1.41 15.09 -18.11
CA VAL A 91 2.31 14.34 -17.22
C VAL A 91 3.16 15.22 -16.27
N GLU A 92 3.20 16.53 -16.46
CA GLU A 92 4.08 17.46 -15.76
C GLU A 92 3.56 18.03 -14.44
N GLN A 93 2.30 17.80 -14.02
CA GLN A 93 1.77 18.44 -12.79
C GLN A 93 0.95 17.53 -11.83
N GLY A 94 1.15 16.21 -11.83
CA GLY A 94 0.46 15.40 -10.81
C GLY A 94 0.58 13.89 -10.88
N TYR A 95 1.60 13.37 -11.56
CA TYR A 95 1.86 11.94 -11.66
C TYR A 95 3.35 11.68 -11.51
N LYS A 96 3.76 11.07 -10.40
CA LYS A 96 5.17 10.73 -10.13
C LYS A 96 5.32 9.23 -10.04
N THR A 97 6.01 8.62 -11.00
CA THR A 97 6.34 7.18 -10.92
C THR A 97 7.53 6.99 -9.99
N PHE A 98 7.44 6.00 -9.12
CA PHE A 98 8.60 5.59 -8.33
C PHE A 98 9.56 4.78 -9.22
N PRO A 99 10.88 4.87 -8.99
CA PRO A 99 11.90 4.24 -9.83
C PRO A 99 12.04 2.72 -9.63
N PHE A 100 10.94 2.03 -9.29
CA PHE A 100 10.94 0.57 -9.17
C PHE A 100 11.02 -0.07 -10.55
N LYS A 101 11.92 -1.04 -10.70
CA LYS A 101 12.05 -1.89 -11.88
C LYS A 101 11.89 -3.34 -11.46
N ASN A 102 11.27 -4.15 -12.32
CA ASN A 102 11.12 -5.60 -12.13
C ASN A 102 10.45 -5.96 -10.78
N LEU A 103 9.36 -5.29 -10.44
CA LEU A 103 8.56 -5.67 -9.29
C LEU A 103 8.11 -7.12 -9.45
N LEU A 104 8.43 -7.96 -8.46
CA LEU A 104 7.98 -9.34 -8.42
C LEU A 104 6.45 -9.37 -8.35
N GLU A 105 5.87 -10.38 -8.98
CA GLU A 105 4.44 -10.59 -8.97
C GLU A 105 4.09 -11.87 -8.21
N PRO A 106 2.99 -11.85 -7.42
CA PRO A 106 2.59 -13.03 -6.66
C PRO A 106 2.19 -14.18 -7.58
N THR A 107 1.81 -13.92 -8.83
CA THR A 107 1.53 -14.95 -9.84
C THR A 107 2.76 -15.75 -10.25
N ILE A 108 3.96 -15.18 -10.10
CA ILE A 108 5.24 -15.81 -10.46
C ILE A 108 5.86 -16.50 -9.24
N VAL A 109 5.76 -15.86 -8.06
CA VAL A 109 6.35 -16.36 -6.82
C VAL A 109 5.24 -16.68 -5.83
N SER A 110 4.98 -17.98 -5.61
CA SER A 110 3.96 -18.42 -4.65
C SER A 110 4.47 -18.63 -3.23
N GLU A 111 5.78 -18.75 -3.06
CA GLU A 111 6.39 -19.04 -1.76
C GLU A 111 6.60 -17.79 -0.91
N PHE A 112 6.90 -16.64 -1.55
CA PHE A 112 7.22 -15.41 -0.84
C PHE A 112 6.06 -14.40 -0.93
N PRO A 113 5.65 -13.79 0.19
CA PRO A 113 4.76 -12.64 0.17
C PRO A 113 5.53 -11.41 -0.30
N ILE A 114 4.90 -10.60 -1.14
CA ILE A 114 5.53 -9.45 -1.77
C ILE A 114 5.14 -8.19 -0.99
N PRO A 115 6.07 -7.55 -0.26
CA PRO A 115 5.75 -6.33 0.47
C PRO A 115 5.42 -5.21 -0.52
N ILE A 116 4.22 -4.65 -0.40
CA ILE A 116 3.76 -3.56 -1.27
C ILE A 116 3.65 -2.22 -0.57
N PHE A 117 3.46 -2.25 0.75
CA PHE A 117 3.32 -1.04 1.54
C PHE A 117 3.72 -1.30 2.98
N LYS A 118 4.47 -0.36 3.55
CA LYS A 118 4.82 -0.32 4.96
C LYS A 118 4.58 1.09 5.46
N ILE A 119 3.80 1.22 6.52
CA ILE A 119 3.62 2.48 7.23
C ILE A 119 4.17 2.33 8.64
N ALA A 120 5.04 3.25 9.01
CA ALA A 120 5.60 3.36 10.35
C ALA A 120 5.20 4.72 10.94
N LEU A 121 4.66 4.70 12.15
CA LEU A 121 4.21 5.88 12.86
C LEU A 121 5.19 6.20 14.01
N PRO A 122 5.47 7.49 14.28
CA PRO A 122 6.15 7.86 15.50
C PRO A 122 5.28 7.54 16.71
N LEU A 123 5.92 7.27 17.86
CA LEU A 123 5.25 6.87 19.11
C LEU A 123 4.20 7.88 19.59
N ASN A 124 4.40 9.17 19.28
CA ASN A 124 3.58 10.28 19.78
C ASN A 124 2.77 10.93 18.66
N LYS A 125 2.35 10.18 17.64
CA LYS A 125 1.62 10.75 16.50
C LYS A 125 0.22 11.20 16.93
N THR A 126 -0.11 12.47 16.65
CA THR A 126 -1.48 12.97 16.69
C THR A 126 -2.11 12.87 15.31
N SER A 127 -3.23 12.16 15.22
CA SER A 127 -3.93 11.93 13.96
C SER A 127 -5.40 12.34 14.02
N SER A 128 -6.00 12.54 12.85
CA SER A 128 -7.43 12.85 12.78
C SER A 128 -8.26 11.70 13.32
N ILE A 129 -9.28 12.01 14.12
CA ILE A 129 -10.20 11.02 14.70
C ILE A 129 -10.86 10.22 13.56
N TYR A 130 -10.82 8.89 13.68
CA TYR A 130 -11.45 8.00 12.72
C TYR A 130 -12.97 8.15 12.73
N LYS A 131 -13.55 8.32 11.54
CA LYS A 131 -15.00 8.33 11.34
C LYS A 131 -15.40 6.99 10.70
N PRO A 132 -15.96 6.04 11.47
CA PRO A 132 -16.31 4.73 10.95
C PRO A 132 -17.43 4.83 9.91
N ASP A 133 -17.21 4.15 8.79
CA ASP A 133 -18.24 3.83 7.80
C ASP A 133 -18.33 2.31 7.70
N ILE A 134 -19.13 1.72 8.59
CA ILE A 134 -19.22 0.26 8.77
C ILE A 134 -19.72 -0.43 7.49
N ALA A 135 -20.53 0.25 6.68
CA ALA A 135 -21.06 -0.30 5.44
C ALA A 135 -19.96 -0.45 4.37
N ASN A 136 -18.98 0.46 4.37
CA ASN A 136 -17.97 0.54 3.30
C ASN A 136 -16.55 0.20 3.74
N HIS A 137 -16.28 0.08 5.05
CA HIS A 137 -14.93 -0.15 5.58
C HIS A 137 -14.78 -1.52 6.22
N VAL A 138 -13.60 -2.12 6.01
CA VAL A 138 -13.03 -3.15 6.88
C VAL A 138 -12.03 -2.44 7.79
N LEU A 139 -12.24 -2.53 9.10
CA LEU A 139 -11.36 -1.91 10.08
C LEU A 139 -10.16 -2.82 10.36
N LEU A 140 -8.96 -2.24 10.32
CA LEU A 140 -7.74 -2.86 10.81
C LEU A 140 -7.17 -1.96 11.91
N ASP A 141 -7.35 -2.39 13.16
CA ASP A 141 -6.79 -1.72 14.33
C ASP A 141 -5.33 -2.16 14.54
N MET A 142 -4.41 -1.20 14.49
CA MET A 142 -2.99 -1.41 14.72
C MET A 142 -2.67 -1.69 16.20
N GLN A 143 -3.60 -1.41 17.12
CA GLN A 143 -3.46 -1.58 18.56
C GLN A 143 -2.16 -0.90 19.06
N LYS A 144 -1.35 -1.63 19.84
CA LYS A 144 -0.06 -1.17 20.37
C LYS A 144 1.04 -1.09 19.30
N ASN A 145 0.82 -1.62 18.09
CA ASN A 145 1.82 -1.57 17.02
C ASN A 145 1.88 -0.17 16.40
N ASN A 146 3.07 0.22 15.97
CA ASN A 146 3.30 1.47 15.23
C ASN A 146 3.68 1.21 13.78
N ILE A 147 3.76 -0.06 13.38
CA ILE A 147 4.12 -0.49 12.05
C ILE A 147 2.97 -1.34 11.52
N ALA A 148 2.52 -1.04 10.32
CA ALA A 148 1.67 -1.92 9.54
C ALA A 148 2.35 -2.21 8.20
N GLU A 149 2.42 -3.48 7.86
CA GLU A 149 2.99 -3.98 6.61
C GLU A 149 1.88 -4.67 5.82
N VAL A 150 1.89 -4.49 4.51
CA VAL A 150 0.90 -5.02 3.60
C VAL A 150 1.64 -5.80 2.54
N TYR A 151 1.18 -7.03 2.33
CA TYR A 151 1.79 -7.96 1.41
C TYR A 151 0.78 -8.43 0.37
N LEU A 152 1.24 -8.55 -0.88
CA LEU A 152 0.54 -9.33 -1.90
C LEU A 152 1.01 -10.76 -1.85
N THR A 153 0.06 -11.68 -1.90
CA THR A 153 0.35 -13.12 -1.83
C THR A 153 -0.29 -13.84 -3.01
N ASN A 154 0.31 -14.95 -3.40
CA ASN A 154 -0.35 -15.88 -4.30
C ASN A 154 -1.51 -16.56 -3.55
N THR A 155 -2.55 -16.98 -4.25
CA THR A 155 -3.65 -17.75 -3.63
C THR A 155 -3.19 -19.08 -3.03
N LYS A 156 -2.03 -19.60 -3.46
CA LYS A 156 -1.37 -20.79 -2.91
C LYS A 156 -0.38 -20.49 -1.78
N PHE A 157 -0.20 -19.21 -1.40
CA PHE A 157 0.70 -18.85 -0.32
C PHE A 157 0.21 -19.46 1.00
N ASN A 158 1.11 -20.10 1.73
CA ASN A 158 0.83 -20.67 3.04
C ASN A 158 1.81 -20.08 4.05
N PHE A 159 1.27 -19.30 5.00
CA PHE A 159 2.09 -18.60 5.98
C PHE A 159 2.85 -19.55 6.92
N GLU A 160 2.23 -20.64 7.37
CA GLU A 160 2.85 -21.61 8.27
C GLU A 160 4.03 -22.34 7.61
N THR A 161 3.86 -22.76 6.35
CA THR A 161 4.93 -23.37 5.55
C THR A 161 6.06 -22.37 5.33
N PHE A 162 5.71 -21.10 5.06
CA PHE A 162 6.70 -20.04 4.88
C PHE A 162 7.53 -19.84 6.15
N THR A 163 6.90 -19.67 7.31
CA THR A 163 7.61 -19.42 8.57
C THR A 163 8.46 -20.61 9.01
N HIS A 164 8.01 -21.83 8.73
CA HIS A 164 8.81 -23.03 9.01
C HIS A 164 10.07 -23.13 8.15
N LYS A 165 9.96 -22.83 6.85
CA LYS A 165 11.11 -22.85 5.92
C LYS A 165 12.04 -21.66 6.11
N TRP A 166 11.49 -20.50 6.47
CA TRP A 166 12.21 -19.23 6.57
C TRP A 166 12.08 -18.63 7.98
N PRO A 167 12.54 -19.33 9.04
CA PRO A 167 12.32 -18.92 10.42
C PRO A 167 12.98 -17.58 10.78
N ASN A 168 14.00 -17.18 10.00
CA ASN A 168 14.70 -15.91 10.18
C ASN A 168 13.99 -14.72 9.49
N ILE A 169 12.93 -14.96 8.72
CA ILE A 169 12.14 -13.92 8.06
C ILE A 169 10.83 -13.73 8.83
N SER A 170 10.77 -12.68 9.65
CA SER A 170 9.54 -12.26 10.31
C SER A 170 8.73 -11.35 9.39
N LEU A 171 7.44 -11.65 9.21
CA LEU A 171 6.48 -10.79 8.52
C LEU A 171 5.65 -10.04 9.57
N GLY A 172 5.62 -8.70 9.51
CA GLY A 172 4.73 -7.92 10.36
C GLY A 172 3.30 -8.02 9.83
N LEU A 173 2.38 -8.54 10.65
CA LEU A 173 0.92 -8.53 10.47
C LEU A 173 0.42 -8.78 9.01
N LEU A 174 0.25 -10.05 8.66
CA LEU A 174 -0.39 -10.44 7.39
C LEU A 174 -1.91 -10.33 7.48
N VAL A 175 -2.50 -9.64 6.50
CA VAL A 175 -3.95 -9.62 6.29
C VAL A 175 -4.20 -10.29 4.96
N HIS A 176 -4.94 -11.40 4.97
CA HIS A 176 -5.44 -12.01 3.74
C HIS A 176 -6.53 -11.10 3.16
N LEU A 177 -6.28 -10.58 1.96
CA LEU A 177 -7.21 -9.76 1.17
C LEU A 177 -7.77 -10.56 0.00
#